data_AF-A0A965VR27-F1
#
_entry.id   AF-A0A965VR27-F1
#
_cell.length_a   1.000
_cell.length_b   1.000
_cell.length_c   1.000
_cell.angle_alpha   90.00
_cell.angle_beta   90.00
_cell.angle_gamma   90.00
#
_symmetry.space_group_name_H-M   'P 1'
#
loop_
_entity.id
_entity.type
_entity.pdbx_description
1 polymer ?
#
loop_
_entity_poly.entity_id
_entity_poly.type
_entity_poly.pdbx_seq_one_letter_code
_entity_poly.pdbx_strand_id
1 'polypeptide(L)'
;MTPRKFEIAVSTAVLFIVSAAVIWIRTANVRATYDFVKRENELKLARQSEQDLRIQWAKISSPHRLKQLSQDLNLEAPKLSQVYRYGNIK
;
A
#
# COMPACT_ATOMS: atom_id res chain seq x y z
N MET A 1 18.87 1.63 57.54
CA MET A 1 18.41 0.49 56.70
C MET A 1 19.62 -0.42 56.50
N THR A 2 19.57 -1.70 56.86
CA THR A 2 20.75 -2.57 56.77
C THR A 2 21.12 -2.83 55.29
N PRO A 3 22.40 -2.86 54.91
CA PRO A 3 22.85 -2.95 53.51
C PRO A 3 22.25 -4.15 52.76
N ARG A 4 22.09 -5.29 53.45
CA ARG A 4 21.39 -6.47 52.92
C ARG A 4 19.95 -6.22 52.48
N LYS A 5 19.18 -5.40 53.21
CA LYS A 5 17.78 -5.12 52.83
C LYS A 5 17.70 -4.29 51.55
N PHE A 6 18.69 -3.43 51.32
CA PHE A 6 18.79 -2.64 50.10
C PHE A 6 19.16 -3.51 48.88
N GLU A 7 20.15 -4.40 49.02
CA GLU A 7 20.52 -5.36 47.96
C GLU A 7 19.36 -6.26 47.55
N ILE A 8 18.59 -6.76 48.52
CA ILE A 8 17.40 -7.58 48.26
C ILE A 8 16.32 -6.75 47.54
N ALA A 9 16.08 -5.51 47.96
CA ALA A 9 15.11 -4.63 47.29
C ALA A 9 15.52 -4.32 45.84
N VAL A 10 16.80 -4.03 45.60
CA VAL A 10 17.33 -3.73 44.26
C VAL A 10 17.25 -4.95 43.35
N SER A 11 17.68 -6.12 43.82
CA SER A 11 17.62 -7.36 43.03
C SER A 11 16.17 -7.75 42.70
N THR A 12 15.24 -7.57 43.63
CA THR A 12 13.80 -7.79 43.39
C THR A 12 13.24 -6.80 42.36
N ALA A 13 13.63 -5.52 42.44
CA ALA A 13 13.21 -4.51 41.48
C ALA A 13 13.73 -4.80 40.06
N VAL A 14 14.99 -5.23 39.94
CA VAL A 14 15.59 -5.62 38.65
C VAL A 14 14.85 -6.81 38.06
N LEU A 15 14.55 -7.85 38.86
CA LEU A 15 13.77 -9.00 38.41
C LEU A 15 12.39 -8.59 37.90
N PHE A 16 11.75 -7.65 38.58
CA PHE A 16 10.44 -7.15 38.18
C PHE A 16 10.50 -6.39 36.84
N ILE A 17 11.50 -5.52 36.66
CA ILE A 17 11.71 -4.79 35.39
C ILE A 17 11.97 -5.76 34.24
N VAL A 18 12.84 -6.75 34.46
CA VAL A 18 13.14 -7.76 33.43
C VAL A 18 11.90 -8.57 33.07
N SER A 19 11.10 -8.99 34.06
CA SER A 19 9.85 -9.70 33.82
C SER A 19 8.86 -8.86 33.00
N ALA A 20 8.65 -7.60 33.39
CA ALA A 20 7.80 -6.67 32.67
C ALA A 20 8.28 -6.43 31.23
N ALA A 21 9.58 -6.29 31.02
CA ALA A 21 10.18 -6.10 29.71
C ALA A 21 9.95 -7.31 28.79
N VAL A 22 10.09 -8.54 29.30
CA VAL A 22 9.83 -9.77 28.53
C VAL A 22 8.38 -9.83 28.07
N ILE A 23 7.42 -9.51 28.95
CA ILE A 23 6.00 -9.46 28.61
C ILE A 23 5.76 -8.40 27.53
N TRP A 24 6.36 -7.21 27.69
CA TRP A 24 6.23 -6.12 26.74
C TRP A 24 6.75 -6.50 25.35
N ILE A 25 7.94 -7.10 25.26
CA ILE A 25 8.54 -7.56 24.00
C ILE A 25 7.62 -8.59 23.33
N ARG A 26 7.07 -9.53 24.09
CA ARG A 26 6.14 -10.54 23.56
C ARG A 26 4.89 -9.89 22.97
N THR A 27 4.30 -8.93 23.68
CA THR A 27 3.12 -8.21 23.21
C THR A 27 3.43 -7.33 21.99
N ALA A 28 4.58 -6.67 21.98
CA ALA A 28 5.04 -5.86 20.85
C ALA A 28 5.28 -6.70 19.59
N ASN A 29 5.90 -7.89 19.73
CA ASN A 29 6.10 -8.80 18.60
C ASN A 29 4.78 -9.28 18.02
N VAL A 30 3.83 -9.69 18.87
CA VAL A 30 2.49 -10.09 18.40
C VAL A 30 1.82 -8.95 17.63
N ARG A 31 1.84 -7.73 18.19
CA ARG A 31 1.28 -6.54 17.52
C ARG A 31 1.97 -6.27 16.17
N ALA A 32 3.29 -6.35 16.12
CA ALA A 32 4.07 -6.16 14.90
C ALA A 32 3.73 -7.20 13.83
N THR A 33 3.50 -8.47 14.21
CA THR A 33 3.05 -9.51 13.27
C THR A 33 1.67 -9.20 12.71
N TYR A 34 0.72 -8.77 13.55
CA TYR A 34 -0.62 -8.37 13.09
C TYR A 34 -0.57 -7.15 12.17
N ASP A 35 0.22 -6.13 12.51
CA ASP A 35 0.39 -4.94 11.69
C ASP A 35 1.04 -5.28 10.34
N PHE A 36 2.03 -6.17 10.32
CA PHE A 36 2.65 -6.64 9.08
C PHE A 36 1.64 -7.34 8.16
N VAL A 37 0.86 -8.29 8.68
CA VAL A 37 -0.16 -9.00 7.91
C VAL A 37 -1.24 -8.05 7.40
N LYS A 38 -1.67 -7.10 8.23
CA LYS A 38 -2.65 -6.08 7.84
C LYS A 38 -2.13 -5.23 6.67
N ARG A 39 -0.89 -4.74 6.78
CA ARG A 39 -0.25 -3.94 5.71
C ARG A 39 -0.07 -4.74 4.43
N GLU A 40 0.27 -6.02 4.50
CA GLU A 40 0.40 -6.88 3.32
C GLU A 40 -0.94 -7.05 2.58
N ASN A 41 -2.04 -7.21 3.33
CA ASN A 41 -3.39 -7.29 2.75
C ASN A 41 -3.83 -5.97 2.13
N GLU A 42 -3.56 -4.83 2.78
CA GLU A 42 -3.81 -3.50 2.21
C GLU A 42 -3.06 -3.31 0.87
N LEU A 43 -1.81 -3.77 0.79
CA LEU A 43 -0.99 -3.71 -0.42
C LEU A 43 -1.53 -4.61 -1.55
N LYS A 44 -2.01 -5.81 -1.21
CA LYS A 44 -2.65 -6.72 -2.18
C LYS A 44 -3.94 -6.12 -2.73
N LEU A 45 -4.79 -5.57 -1.87
CA LEU A 45 -6.03 -4.90 -2.29
C LEU A 45 -5.75 -3.68 -3.17
N ALA A 46 -4.75 -2.87 -2.82
CA ALA A 46 -4.35 -1.72 -3.63
C ALA A 46 -3.81 -2.12 -5.01
N ARG A 47 -3.04 -3.21 -5.11
CA ARG A 47 -2.57 -3.74 -6.40
C ARG A 47 -3.71 -4.28 -7.26
N GLN A 48 -4.67 -4.97 -6.64
CA GLN A 48 -5.86 -5.47 -7.34
C GLN A 48 -6.69 -4.32 -7.89
N SER A 49 -6.95 -3.27 -7.09
CA SER A 49 -7.69 -2.11 -7.56
C SER A 49 -6.96 -1.36 -8.68
N GLU A 50 -5.62 -1.27 -8.63
CA GLU A 50 -4.82 -0.71 -9.71
C GLU A 50 -4.93 -1.53 -11.01
N GLN A 51 -4.87 -2.86 -10.92
CA GLN A 51 -5.05 -3.74 -12.08
C GLN A 51 -6.46 -3.62 -12.67
N ASP A 52 -7.49 -3.57 -11.84
CA ASP A 52 -8.87 -3.38 -12.29
C ASP A 52 -9.04 -2.02 -12.97
N LEU A 53 -8.46 -0.96 -12.41
CA LEU A 53 -8.45 0.37 -13.04
C LEU A 53 -7.74 0.35 -14.38
N ARG A 54 -6.58 -0.33 -14.49
CA ARG A 54 -5.87 -0.51 -15.76
C ARG A 54 -6.71 -1.27 -16.78
N ILE A 55 -7.41 -2.33 -16.37
CA ILE A 55 -8.30 -3.10 -17.24
C ILE A 55 -9.50 -2.25 -17.68
N GLN A 56 -10.11 -1.48 -16.77
CA GLN A 56 -11.21 -0.57 -17.11
C GLN A 56 -10.76 0.52 -18.09
N TRP A 57 -9.59 1.12 -17.85
CA TRP A 57 -8.98 2.07 -18.79
C TRP A 57 -8.75 1.41 -20.15
N ALA A 58 -8.14 0.23 -20.19
CA ALA A 58 -7.90 -0.50 -21.44
C ALA A 58 -9.20 -0.84 -22.18
N LYS A 59 -10.30 -1.12 -21.47
CA LYS A 59 -11.63 -1.34 -22.08
C LYS A 59 -12.18 -0.05 -22.69
N ILE A 60 -12.08 1.08 -21.99
CA ILE A 60 -12.54 2.39 -22.46
C ILE A 60 -11.70 2.85 -23.66
N SER A 61 -10.38 2.76 -23.54
CA SER A 61 -9.42 3.13 -24.58
C SER A 61 -9.22 2.05 -25.64
N SER A 62 -10.00 0.95 -25.60
CA SER A 62 -9.84 -0.11 -26.58
C SER A 62 -10.13 0.44 -27.97
N PRO A 63 -9.29 0.13 -28.98
CA PRO A 63 -9.49 0.63 -30.35
C PRO A 63 -10.87 0.30 -30.88
N HIS A 64 -11.45 -0.82 -30.43
CA HIS A 64 -12.79 -1.26 -30.82
C HIS A 64 -13.89 -0.36 -30.25
N ARG A 65 -13.84 -0.01 -28.96
CA ARG A 65 -14.77 0.96 -28.38
C ARG A 65 -14.58 2.35 -28.96
N LEU A 66 -13.35 2.80 -29.15
CA LEU A 66 -13.09 4.12 -29.77
C LEU A 66 -13.65 4.19 -31.19
N LYS A 67 -13.56 3.09 -31.95
CA LYS A 67 -14.13 2.98 -33.30
C LYS A 67 -15.66 2.89 -33.29
N GLN A 68 -16.27 2.21 -32.32
CA GLN A 68 -17.71 2.23 -32.11
C GLN A 68 -18.20 3.63 -31.73
N LEU A 69 -17.52 4.30 -30.78
CA LEU A 69 -17.87 5.65 -30.36
C LEU A 69 -17.73 6.66 -31.51
N SER A 70 -16.71 6.53 -32.36
CA SER A 70 -16.56 7.38 -33.53
C SER A 70 -17.67 7.14 -34.56
N GLN A 71 -18.14 5.89 -34.70
CA GLN A 71 -19.27 5.56 -35.56
C GLN A 71 -20.60 6.09 -35.01
N ASP A 72 -20.86 5.91 -33.71
CA ASP A 72 -22.08 6.40 -33.04
C ASP A 72 -22.17 7.93 -33.05
N LEU A 73 -21.04 8.61 -32.91
CA LEU A 73 -20.95 10.07 -32.95
C LEU A 73 -20.77 10.63 -34.38
N ASN A 74 -20.78 9.77 -35.40
CA ASN A 74 -20.59 10.12 -36.81
C ASN A 74 -19.31 10.96 -37.06
N LEU A 75 -18.26 10.67 -36.29
CA LEU A 75 -16.97 11.34 -36.36
C LEU A 75 -16.11 10.68 -37.44
N GLU A 76 -15.70 11.45 -38.44
CA GLU A 76 -14.74 11.00 -39.44
C GLU A 76 -13.35 10.80 -38.82
N ALA A 77 -12.64 9.77 -39.29
CA ALA A 77 -11.25 9.55 -38.90
C ALA A 77 -10.41 10.78 -39.28
N PRO A 78 -9.56 11.30 -38.38
CA PRO A 78 -8.75 12.47 -38.67
C PRO A 78 -7.84 12.19 -39.88
N LYS A 79 -7.78 13.15 -40.81
CA LYS A 79 -6.90 13.04 -41.98
C LYS A 79 -5.46 13.07 -41.50
N LEU A 80 -4.56 12.30 -42.14
CA LEU A 80 -3.14 12.23 -41.77
C LEU A 80 -2.46 13.60 -41.67
N SER A 81 -2.92 14.59 -42.46
CA SER A 81 -2.48 15.98 -42.41
C SER A 81 -2.81 16.73 -41.11
N GLN A 82 -3.81 16.28 -40.35
CA GLN A 82 -4.24 16.89 -39.08
C GLN A 82 -3.45 16.34 -37.88
N VAL A 83 -2.98 15.09 -37.96
CA VAL A 83 -2.24 14.41 -36.87
C VAL A 83 -0.81 14.91 -36.74
N TYR A 84 -0.14 15.21 -37.87
CA TYR A 84 1.24 15.68 -37.89
C TYR A 84 1.44 17.13 -37.41
N ARG A 85 0.37 17.90 -37.21
CA ARG A 85 0.48 19.32 -36.82
C ARG A 85 0.90 19.55 -35.36
N TYR A 86 0.80 18.53 -34.50
CA TYR A 86 1.16 18.61 -33.08
C TYR A 86 2.51 17.98 -32.71
N GLY A 87 3.24 17.41 -33.68
CA GLY A 87 4.55 16.78 -33.44
C GLY A 87 5.75 17.74 -33.46
N ASN A 88 5.51 19.05 -33.52
CA ASN A 88 6.57 20.05 -33.69
C ASN A 88 6.38 21.20 -32.69
N ILE A 89 6.44 20.88 -31.40
CA ILE A 89 6.69 21.86 -30.34
C ILE A 89 8.12 21.60 -29.88
N LYS A 90 9.03 22.47 -30.34
CA LYS A 90 10.41 22.60 -29.84
C LYS A 90 10.39 23.16 -28.42
#